data_AF-A0A520JZP8-F1
#
_entry.id   AF-A0A520JZP8-F1
#
_cell.length_a   1.000
_cell.length_b   1.000
_cell.length_c   1.000
_cell.angle_alpha   90.00
_cell.angle_beta   90.00
_cell.angle_gamma   90.00
#
_symmetry.space_group_name_H-M   'P 1'
#
loop_
_entity.id
_entity.type
_entity.pdbx_description
1 polymer ?
#
loop_
_entity_poly.entity_id
_entity_poly.type
_entity_poly.pdbx_seq_one_letter_code
_entity_poly.pdbx_strand_id
1 'polypeptide(L)'
;MAIDNMAIIPGSGETGMTGIEEENAGIVEERNIERIFEDWKIRDEQEKREGKPRKSYDHNSVIWNFFYSKDRQHYRRGSRVFYEEDRLYSYGYHYLLAVRTEYGGYVINADKYSISTSGHQSTAISKAPEGTPQIPFSALRSAGINPKQIDIIDKTGDTWEEKQVRDEHGDITTVKVHHLGACLFRHGGTFYLSSLDHASRGRQYFLVQLRAGADSVEEALKQISGLTKEDYDAYERGEIKRQGEYFFKPIETGEFRELLKRNGYKSVGELLEKRVNLGERINNGRPTRNEHRARDFIHTLLTGALVRGTVRHPEHGMLRLGKVWHRVSLNDVVNSWSAGGRVD
;
A
#
# COMPACT_ATOMS: atom_id res chain seq x y z
N MET A 1 8.95 -57.04 31.29
CA MET A 1 8.59 -57.88 30.13
C MET A 1 8.98 -57.09 28.89
N ALA A 2 10.17 -57.41 28.34
CA ALA A 2 10.35 -58.02 27.01
C ALA A 2 10.14 -56.97 25.89
N ILE A 3 11.18 -56.27 25.37
CA ILE A 3 12.26 -56.70 24.43
C ILE A 3 11.63 -57.32 23.16
N ASP A 4 11.76 -56.75 21.94
CA ASP A 4 12.87 -56.93 20.98
C ASP A 4 12.61 -56.04 19.73
N ASN A 5 13.56 -55.21 19.28
CA ASN A 5 14.59 -55.45 18.24
C ASN A 5 14.12 -55.38 16.78
N MET A 6 14.59 -54.36 16.03
CA MET A 6 15.47 -54.58 14.88
C MET A 6 16.06 -53.25 14.35
N ALA A 7 17.39 -53.19 14.33
CA ALA A 7 18.19 -52.29 13.51
C ALA A 7 18.79 -53.09 12.34
N ILE A 8 19.04 -52.43 11.20
CA ILE A 8 20.25 -52.47 10.33
C ILE A 8 19.97 -51.64 9.05
N ILE A 9 20.48 -50.39 8.92
CA ILE A 9 21.64 -49.84 8.13
C ILE A 9 21.61 -50.01 6.57
N PRO A 10 22.33 -49.19 5.77
CA PRO A 10 22.01 -47.85 5.23
C PRO A 10 21.89 -47.82 3.70
N GLY A 11 21.23 -46.79 3.16
CA GLY A 11 21.19 -46.50 1.72
C GLY A 11 21.60 -45.06 1.41
N SER A 12 22.76 -44.92 0.79
CA SER A 12 23.28 -43.74 0.11
C SER A 12 22.36 -43.19 -0.98
N GLY A 13 22.35 -41.87 -1.16
CA GLY A 13 21.73 -41.17 -2.29
C GLY A 13 21.59 -39.70 -1.93
N GLU A 14 22.69 -38.95 -1.95
CA GLU A 14 23.03 -38.05 -3.05
C GLU A 14 22.14 -36.81 -3.11
N THR A 15 22.83 -35.71 -2.83
CA THR A 15 22.54 -34.31 -3.11
C THR A 15 21.84 -34.04 -4.44
N GLY A 16 20.94 -33.05 -4.41
CA GLY A 16 20.72 -32.14 -5.52
C GLY A 16 19.33 -32.20 -6.12
N MET A 17 18.57 -31.13 -5.92
CA MET A 17 17.73 -30.43 -6.91
C MET A 17 16.73 -29.53 -6.17
N THR A 18 17.17 -28.34 -5.78
CA THR A 18 16.27 -27.23 -5.38
C THR A 18 16.66 -25.93 -6.08
N GLY A 19 17.25 -26.01 -7.27
CA GLY A 19 17.75 -24.85 -8.02
C GLY A 19 17.34 -24.78 -9.48
N ILE A 20 16.47 -25.67 -9.97
CA ILE A 20 16.18 -25.79 -11.40
C ILE A 20 14.75 -25.33 -11.77
N GLU A 21 13.82 -25.24 -10.82
CA GLU A 21 12.44 -24.86 -11.14
C GLU A 21 12.22 -23.34 -11.25
N GLU A 22 12.88 -22.51 -10.42
CA GLU A 22 12.78 -21.05 -10.52
C GLU A 22 13.55 -20.49 -11.73
N GLU A 23 14.72 -21.05 -12.04
CA GLU A 23 15.53 -20.64 -13.19
C GLU A 23 14.82 -20.99 -14.52
N ASN A 24 14.10 -22.11 -14.57
CA ASN A 24 13.31 -22.48 -15.75
C ASN A 24 12.02 -21.66 -15.90
N ALA A 25 11.41 -21.15 -14.84
CA ALA A 25 10.22 -20.31 -14.95
C ALA A 25 10.55 -18.97 -15.65
N GLY A 26 11.66 -18.34 -15.28
CA GLY A 26 12.18 -17.13 -15.94
C GLY A 26 12.60 -17.38 -17.40
N ILE A 27 13.27 -18.51 -17.68
CA ILE A 27 13.66 -18.89 -19.05
C ILE A 27 12.44 -19.20 -19.93
N VAL A 28 11.36 -19.76 -19.36
CA VAL A 28 10.11 -20.05 -20.08
C VAL A 28 9.35 -18.76 -20.39
N GLU A 29 9.31 -17.77 -19.49
CA GLU A 29 8.72 -16.45 -19.76
C GLU A 29 9.52 -15.64 -20.79
N GLU A 30 10.86 -15.61 -20.68
CA GLU A 30 11.73 -14.93 -21.67
C GLU A 30 11.62 -15.56 -23.07
N ARG A 31 11.58 -16.90 -23.17
CA ARG A 31 11.36 -17.58 -24.45
C ARG A 31 9.96 -17.34 -25.02
N ASN A 32 8.95 -17.14 -24.17
CA ASN A 32 7.61 -16.77 -24.63
C ASN A 32 7.59 -15.34 -25.18
N ILE A 33 8.32 -14.43 -24.54
CA ILE A 33 8.50 -13.04 -24.97
C ILE A 33 9.23 -12.97 -26.32
N GLU A 34 10.33 -13.71 -26.50
CA GLU A 34 11.06 -13.80 -27.77
C GLU A 34 10.21 -14.40 -28.90
N ARG A 35 9.38 -15.40 -28.60
CA ARG A 35 8.47 -15.98 -29.59
C ARG A 35 7.37 -14.99 -30.01
N ILE A 36 6.81 -14.25 -29.05
CA ILE A 36 5.85 -13.16 -29.35
C ILE A 36 6.53 -12.09 -30.22
N PHE A 37 7.81 -11.78 -29.96
CA PHE A 37 8.58 -10.84 -30.77
C PHE A 37 8.75 -11.29 -32.22
N GLU A 38 9.08 -12.55 -32.47
CA GLU A 38 9.24 -13.09 -33.83
C GLU A 38 7.91 -13.18 -34.57
N ASP A 39 6.85 -13.65 -33.91
CA ASP A 39 5.50 -13.69 -34.50
C ASP A 39 5.03 -12.29 -34.95
N TRP A 40 5.36 -11.25 -34.17
CA TRP A 40 5.01 -9.87 -34.50
C TRP A 40 5.84 -9.30 -35.63
N LYS A 41 7.14 -9.62 -35.67
CA LYS A 41 8.04 -9.20 -36.75
C LYS A 41 7.59 -9.79 -38.09
N ILE A 42 7.23 -11.07 -38.11
CA ILE A 42 6.68 -11.76 -39.28
C ILE A 42 5.40 -11.07 -39.75
N ARG A 43 4.50 -10.71 -38.82
CA ARG A 43 3.24 -10.04 -39.14
C ARG A 43 3.43 -8.62 -39.69
N ASP A 44 4.34 -7.83 -39.13
CA ASP A 44 4.65 -6.48 -39.63
C ASP A 44 5.28 -6.51 -41.04
N GLU A 45 6.16 -7.48 -41.31
CA GLU A 45 6.72 -7.70 -42.64
C GLU A 45 5.64 -8.11 -43.66
N GLN A 46 4.68 -8.95 -43.26
CA GLN A 46 3.56 -9.35 -44.10
C GLN A 46 2.62 -8.17 -44.39
N GLU A 47 2.23 -7.39 -43.39
CA GLU A 47 1.34 -6.23 -43.56
C GLU A 47 1.99 -5.12 -44.44
N LYS A 48 3.31 -4.94 -44.35
CA LYS A 48 4.08 -4.06 -45.26
C LYS A 48 4.07 -4.54 -46.70
N ARG A 49 4.26 -5.86 -46.95
CA ARG A 49 4.21 -6.45 -48.29
C ARG A 49 2.84 -6.31 -48.94
N GLU A 50 1.77 -6.31 -48.14
CA GLU A 50 0.39 -6.23 -48.61
C GLU A 50 -0.12 -4.80 -48.86
N GLY A 51 0.69 -3.76 -48.64
CA GLY A 51 0.32 -2.37 -48.94
C GLY A 51 -0.87 -1.84 -48.15
N LYS A 52 -1.23 -2.49 -47.03
CA LYS A 52 -2.37 -2.10 -46.20
C LYS A 52 -2.07 -0.76 -45.51
N PRO A 53 -3.01 0.20 -45.47
CA PRO A 53 -2.82 1.44 -44.71
C PRO A 53 -2.51 1.08 -43.26
N ARG A 54 -1.51 1.74 -42.65
CA ARG A 54 -1.05 1.47 -41.27
C ARG A 54 -2.27 1.45 -40.34
N LYS A 55 -2.77 0.25 -40.02
CA LYS A 55 -3.80 0.08 -39.00
C LYS A 55 -3.21 0.60 -37.69
N SER A 56 -4.01 1.35 -36.93
CA SER A 56 -3.64 1.64 -35.55
C SER A 56 -3.35 0.31 -34.85
N TYR A 57 -2.19 0.21 -34.19
CA TYR A 57 -1.85 -1.00 -33.44
C TYR A 57 -2.86 -1.23 -32.32
N ASP A 58 -3.10 -2.49 -31.97
CA ASP A 58 -3.98 -2.82 -30.86
C ASP A 58 -3.36 -2.34 -29.53
N HIS A 59 -4.22 -2.09 -28.52
CA HIS A 59 -3.80 -1.48 -27.27
C HIS A 59 -2.81 -2.36 -26.49
N ASN A 60 -2.99 -3.69 -26.52
CA ASN A 60 -2.08 -4.62 -25.86
C ASN A 60 -0.68 -4.48 -26.47
N SER A 61 -0.59 -4.38 -27.80
CA SER A 61 0.69 -4.23 -28.48
C SER A 61 1.42 -2.95 -28.09
N VAL A 62 0.70 -1.84 -27.98
CA VAL A 62 1.27 -0.55 -27.58
C VAL A 62 1.76 -0.58 -26.13
N ILE A 63 0.94 -1.12 -25.21
CA ILE A 63 1.26 -1.22 -23.78
C ILE A 63 2.47 -2.13 -23.57
N TRP A 64 2.48 -3.28 -24.23
CA TRP A 64 3.59 -4.21 -24.12
C TRP A 64 4.89 -3.61 -24.69
N ASN A 65 4.79 -2.90 -25.83
CA ASN A 65 5.92 -2.19 -26.41
C ASN A 65 6.47 -1.10 -25.46
N PHE A 66 5.60 -0.43 -24.71
CA PHE A 66 6.03 0.52 -23.68
C PHE A 66 6.85 -0.13 -22.58
N PHE A 67 6.54 -1.36 -22.15
CA PHE A 67 7.24 -2.03 -21.04
C PHE A 67 8.49 -2.82 -21.45
N TYR A 68 8.51 -3.43 -22.63
CA TYR A 68 9.55 -4.43 -22.97
C TYR A 68 10.39 -4.07 -24.19
N SER A 69 9.98 -3.11 -25.01
CA SER A 69 10.76 -2.78 -26.22
C SER A 69 11.75 -1.66 -25.98
N LYS A 70 13.01 -1.91 -26.39
CA LYS A 70 14.02 -0.86 -26.56
C LYS A 70 13.69 -0.06 -27.83
N ASP A 71 12.93 1.01 -27.65
CA ASP A 71 12.82 2.12 -28.60
C ASP A 71 12.31 1.77 -30.01
N ARG A 72 11.25 0.96 -30.09
CA ARG A 72 10.54 0.79 -31.36
C ARG A 72 9.72 2.07 -31.63
N GLN A 73 10.08 2.81 -32.68
CA GLN A 73 9.24 3.90 -33.18
C GLN A 73 7.89 3.38 -33.71
N HIS A 74 7.89 2.14 -34.21
CA HIS A 74 6.70 1.37 -34.53
C HIS A 74 6.04 0.89 -33.22
N TYR A 75 4.70 0.80 -33.16
CA TYR A 75 3.91 0.48 -31.94
C TYR A 75 3.82 1.56 -30.84
N ARG A 76 4.18 2.81 -31.12
CA ARG A 76 3.98 3.92 -30.16
C ARG A 76 2.53 4.38 -29.99
N ARG A 77 1.66 4.08 -30.96
CA ARG A 77 0.31 4.64 -31.02
C ARG A 77 -0.70 3.65 -31.58
N GLY A 78 -1.72 3.37 -30.78
CA GLY A 78 -2.96 2.73 -31.17
C GLY A 78 -4.07 3.77 -31.34
N SER A 79 -5.31 3.29 -31.44
CA SER A 79 -6.47 4.17 -31.63
C SER A 79 -6.75 5.08 -30.42
N ARG A 80 -6.45 4.58 -29.21
CA ARG A 80 -6.74 5.25 -27.93
C ARG A 80 -5.60 5.13 -26.93
N VAL A 81 -4.77 4.10 -27.00
CA VAL A 81 -3.59 3.97 -26.16
C VAL A 81 -2.36 4.37 -26.96
N PHE A 82 -1.49 5.17 -26.37
CA PHE A 82 -0.25 5.63 -26.98
C PHE A 82 0.77 5.97 -25.90
N TYR A 83 2.05 6.00 -26.24
CA TYR A 83 3.06 6.51 -25.33
C TYR A 83 3.97 7.51 -26.03
N GLU A 84 4.43 8.47 -25.27
CA GLU A 84 5.38 9.49 -25.69
C GLU A 84 6.47 9.60 -24.63
N GLU A 85 7.72 9.51 -25.07
CA GLU A 85 8.90 9.45 -24.20
C GLU A 85 8.75 8.37 -23.10
N ASP A 86 8.74 8.79 -21.84
CA ASP A 86 8.64 7.94 -20.65
C ASP A 86 7.20 7.71 -20.18
N ARG A 87 6.17 8.08 -20.95
CA ARG A 87 4.79 8.16 -20.46
C ARG A 87 3.80 7.42 -21.34
N LEU A 88 3.01 6.53 -20.74
CA LEU A 88 1.93 5.77 -21.36
C LEU A 88 0.57 6.42 -21.06
N TYR A 89 -0.23 6.68 -22.09
CA TYR A 89 -1.51 7.40 -22.01
C TYR A 89 -2.68 6.61 -22.59
N SER A 90 -3.87 6.95 -22.13
CA SER A 90 -5.16 6.46 -22.60
C SER A 90 -6.03 7.62 -23.09
N TYR A 91 -6.66 7.57 -24.26
CA TYR A 91 -7.52 8.60 -24.89
C TYR A 91 -6.91 10.02 -25.10
N GLY A 92 -5.97 10.47 -24.28
CA GLY A 92 -5.36 11.80 -24.30
C GLY A 92 -4.34 11.95 -23.16
N TYR A 93 -3.57 13.04 -23.20
CA TYR A 93 -2.45 13.30 -22.29
C TYR A 93 -2.82 13.42 -20.80
N HIS A 94 -4.09 13.64 -20.49
CA HIS A 94 -4.59 13.75 -19.12
C HIS A 94 -4.92 12.41 -18.46
N TYR A 95 -5.03 11.31 -19.21
CA TYR A 95 -5.17 9.96 -18.64
C TYR A 95 -3.84 9.20 -18.74
N LEU A 96 -2.92 9.58 -17.87
CA LEU A 96 -1.62 8.94 -17.73
C LEU A 96 -1.77 7.59 -17.00
N LEU A 97 -1.40 6.51 -17.67
CA LEU A 97 -1.50 5.13 -17.16
C LEU A 97 -0.23 4.68 -16.44
N ALA A 98 0.95 4.98 -17.01
CA ALA A 98 2.22 4.55 -16.44
C ALA A 98 3.36 5.50 -16.84
N VAL A 99 4.41 5.51 -16.03
CA VAL A 99 5.64 6.27 -16.27
C VAL A 99 6.85 5.35 -16.13
N ARG A 100 7.80 5.47 -17.05
CA ARG A 100 9.14 4.88 -16.94
C ARG A 100 10.02 5.79 -16.09
N THR A 101 10.63 5.26 -15.04
CA THR A 101 11.49 6.04 -14.15
C THR A 101 12.87 6.25 -14.76
N GLU A 102 13.56 7.30 -14.34
CA GLU A 102 14.96 7.56 -14.73
C GLU A 102 15.94 6.51 -14.18
N TYR A 103 15.51 5.75 -13.16
CA TYR A 103 16.24 4.64 -12.54
C TYR A 103 15.99 3.28 -13.23
N GLY A 104 15.29 3.26 -14.38
CA GLY A 104 15.08 2.06 -15.19
C GLY A 104 13.86 1.22 -14.79
N GLY A 105 13.07 1.67 -13.82
CA GLY A 105 11.82 1.03 -13.41
C GLY A 105 10.57 1.63 -14.07
N TYR A 106 9.40 1.25 -13.54
CA TYR A 106 8.11 1.81 -13.95
C TYR A 106 7.26 2.12 -12.72
N VAL A 107 6.32 3.03 -12.85
CA VAL A 107 5.25 3.27 -11.88
C VAL A 107 3.93 3.34 -12.62
N ILE A 108 2.92 2.61 -12.15
CA ILE A 108 1.57 2.61 -12.71
C ILE A 108 0.68 3.53 -11.89
N ASN A 109 -0.17 4.29 -12.57
CA ASN A 109 -1.16 5.11 -11.90
C ASN A 109 -2.26 4.23 -11.30
N ALA A 110 -2.54 4.40 -10.00
CA ALA A 110 -3.61 3.70 -9.28
C ALA A 110 -4.85 4.57 -8.98
N ASP A 111 -4.94 5.76 -9.58
CA ASP A 111 -6.18 6.56 -9.56
C ASP A 111 -7.30 5.80 -10.32
N LYS A 112 -8.53 5.77 -9.78
CA LYS A 112 -9.67 5.22 -10.54
C LYS A 112 -10.05 6.15 -11.69
N TYR A 113 -10.19 5.56 -12.87
CA TYR A 113 -10.71 6.23 -14.06
C TYR A 113 -12.13 5.81 -14.43
N SER A 114 -12.65 6.36 -15.54
CA SER A 114 -13.88 5.89 -16.17
C SER A 114 -13.77 4.44 -16.63
N ILE A 115 -14.89 3.72 -16.75
CA ILE A 115 -14.96 2.29 -17.13
C ILE A 115 -14.05 1.95 -18.33
N SER A 116 -14.07 2.78 -19.37
CA SER A 116 -13.28 2.54 -20.59
C SER A 116 -11.77 2.72 -20.39
N THR A 117 -11.36 3.59 -19.46
CA THR A 117 -9.95 3.81 -19.14
C THR A 117 -9.44 2.78 -18.13
N SER A 118 -10.32 2.30 -17.23
CA SER A 118 -10.04 1.19 -16.33
C SER A 118 -9.63 -0.07 -17.11
N GLY A 119 -10.25 -0.34 -18.26
CA GLY A 119 -9.83 -1.45 -19.13
C GLY A 119 -8.36 -1.35 -19.57
N HIS A 120 -7.92 -0.18 -20.04
CA HIS A 120 -6.51 0.03 -20.42
C HIS A 120 -5.57 0.00 -19.21
N GLN A 121 -6.01 0.49 -18.05
CA GLN A 121 -5.26 0.43 -16.79
C GLN A 121 -5.07 -1.02 -16.34
N SER A 122 -6.12 -1.85 -16.32
CA SER A 122 -6.01 -3.28 -16.02
C SER A 122 -5.06 -3.99 -16.98
N THR A 123 -5.11 -3.66 -18.28
CA THR A 123 -4.14 -4.18 -19.25
C THR A 123 -2.72 -3.74 -18.89
N ALA A 124 -2.50 -2.45 -18.59
CA ALA A 124 -1.19 -1.95 -18.19
C ALA A 124 -0.66 -2.64 -16.94
N ILE A 125 -1.48 -2.84 -15.91
CA ILE A 125 -1.14 -3.58 -14.69
C ILE A 125 -0.73 -5.01 -15.05
N SER A 126 -1.54 -5.72 -15.84
CA SER A 126 -1.29 -7.12 -16.21
C SER A 126 -0.05 -7.34 -17.08
N LYS A 127 0.42 -6.29 -17.76
CA LYS A 127 1.56 -6.34 -18.69
C LYS A 127 2.78 -5.62 -18.16
N ALA A 128 2.70 -5.00 -17.00
CA ALA A 128 3.86 -4.37 -16.40
C ALA A 128 4.87 -5.43 -15.96
N PRO A 129 6.16 -5.11 -15.97
CA PRO A 129 7.17 -5.99 -15.39
C PRO A 129 6.83 -6.32 -13.94
N GLU A 130 7.17 -7.53 -13.53
CA GLU A 130 7.18 -7.87 -12.12
C GLU A 130 8.00 -6.82 -11.34
N GLY A 131 7.58 -6.51 -10.13
CA GLY A 131 8.21 -5.41 -9.40
C GLY A 131 7.56 -4.04 -9.60
N THR A 132 6.70 -3.84 -10.60
CA THR A 132 6.13 -2.50 -10.87
C THR A 132 5.08 -2.09 -9.81
N PRO A 133 5.30 -1.01 -9.04
CA PRO A 133 4.33 -0.53 -8.06
C PRO A 133 3.18 0.23 -8.71
N GLN A 134 2.03 0.18 -8.03
CA GLN A 134 0.85 0.96 -8.34
C GLN A 134 0.72 2.09 -7.31
N ILE A 135 0.80 3.34 -7.78
CA ILE A 135 0.74 4.53 -6.92
C ILE A 135 -0.27 5.53 -7.53
N PRO A 136 -1.27 6.01 -6.77
CA PRO A 136 -2.16 7.08 -7.22
C PRO A 136 -1.39 8.35 -7.62
N PHE A 137 -1.46 8.75 -8.88
CA PHE A 137 -0.75 9.94 -9.36
C PHE A 137 -1.34 11.24 -8.84
N SER A 138 -2.61 11.22 -8.42
CA SER A 138 -3.21 12.33 -7.68
C SER A 138 -2.52 12.58 -6.34
N ALA A 139 -2.10 11.52 -5.63
CA ALA A 139 -1.37 11.63 -4.38
C ALA A 139 0.07 12.14 -4.63
N LEU A 140 0.76 11.57 -5.63
CA LEU A 140 2.10 12.05 -6.02
C LEU A 140 2.10 13.53 -6.40
N ARG A 141 1.11 13.96 -7.21
CA ARG A 141 0.95 15.37 -7.60
C ARG A 141 0.73 16.28 -6.39
N SER A 142 -0.10 15.85 -5.44
CA SER A 142 -0.37 16.60 -4.21
C SER A 142 0.87 16.71 -3.31
N ALA A 143 1.75 15.71 -3.38
CA ALA A 143 3.04 15.69 -2.70
C ALA A 143 4.15 16.43 -3.47
N GLY A 144 3.89 16.92 -4.69
CA GLY A 144 4.90 17.53 -5.54
C GLY A 144 5.96 16.53 -6.05
N ILE A 145 5.62 15.24 -6.09
CA ILE A 145 6.51 14.15 -6.52
C ILE A 145 6.32 13.91 -8.01
N ASN A 146 7.42 13.93 -8.75
CA ASN A 146 7.43 13.56 -10.16
C ASN A 146 7.60 12.04 -10.30
N PRO A 147 6.64 11.29 -10.88
CA PRO A 147 6.75 9.84 -11.00
C PRO A 147 8.00 9.35 -11.75
N LYS A 148 8.54 10.17 -12.67
CA LYS A 148 9.77 9.85 -13.41
C LYS A 148 11.00 9.75 -12.50
N GLN A 149 10.99 10.49 -11.40
CA GLN A 149 12.12 10.63 -10.46
C GLN A 149 11.95 9.76 -9.21
N ILE A 150 11.10 8.73 -9.30
CA ILE A 150 10.89 7.76 -8.24
C ILE A 150 11.95 6.65 -8.38
N ASP A 151 12.74 6.51 -7.32
CA ASP A 151 13.68 5.42 -7.11
C ASP A 151 13.03 4.39 -6.18
N ILE A 152 12.66 3.22 -6.71
CA ILE A 152 11.91 2.20 -5.98
C ILE A 152 12.88 1.44 -5.08
N ILE A 153 12.58 1.36 -3.79
CA ILE A 153 13.42 0.68 -2.79
C ILE A 153 12.86 -0.72 -2.51
N ASP A 154 11.58 -0.78 -2.15
CA ASP A 154 10.91 -2.04 -1.79
C ASP A 154 9.42 -1.95 -2.12
N LYS A 155 8.78 -3.10 -2.30
CA LYS A 155 7.34 -3.19 -2.50
C LYS A 155 6.76 -4.50 -2.00
N THR A 156 5.46 -4.48 -1.70
CA THR A 156 4.69 -5.69 -1.45
C THR A 156 3.78 -6.01 -2.63
N GLY A 157 3.41 -7.28 -2.77
CA GLY A 157 2.43 -7.70 -3.76
C GLY A 157 1.03 -7.22 -3.43
N ASP A 158 0.20 -7.09 -4.47
CA ASP A 158 -1.23 -6.85 -4.30
C ASP A 158 -1.90 -8.04 -3.60
N THR A 159 -2.97 -7.76 -2.86
CA THR A 159 -3.74 -8.81 -2.17
C THR A 159 -5.20 -8.81 -2.65
N TRP A 160 -5.87 -9.94 -2.46
CA TRP A 160 -7.28 -10.11 -2.84
C TRP A 160 -8.08 -10.58 -1.64
N GLU A 161 -9.26 -10.00 -1.43
CA GLU A 161 -10.19 -10.35 -0.37
C GLU A 161 -11.55 -10.72 -0.96
N GLU A 162 -12.09 -11.88 -0.60
CA GLU A 162 -13.46 -12.25 -0.95
C GLU A 162 -14.44 -11.60 0.03
N LYS A 163 -15.37 -10.79 -0.50
CA LYS A 163 -16.44 -10.17 0.29
C LYS A 163 -17.79 -10.62 -0.21
N GLN A 164 -18.66 -10.94 0.74
CA GLN A 164 -20.07 -11.13 0.46
C GLN A 164 -20.75 -9.76 0.44
N VAL A 165 -21.28 -9.39 -0.72
CA VAL A 165 -22.04 -8.16 -0.92
C VAL A 165 -23.45 -8.52 -1.37
N ARG A 166 -24.40 -7.72 -0.92
CA ARG A 166 -25.78 -7.84 -1.37
C ARG A 166 -25.91 -7.08 -2.68
N ASP A 167 -26.39 -7.75 -3.72
CA ASP A 167 -26.64 -7.09 -5.00
C ASP A 167 -27.91 -6.23 -4.95
N GLU A 168 -28.23 -5.59 -6.07
CA GLU A 168 -29.41 -4.72 -6.20
C GLU A 168 -30.74 -5.48 -6.02
N HIS A 169 -30.73 -6.81 -6.10
CA HIS A 169 -31.91 -7.69 -6.03
C HIS A 169 -32.05 -8.34 -4.65
N GLY A 170 -31.08 -8.13 -3.76
CA GLY A 170 -31.09 -8.64 -2.39
C GLY A 170 -30.35 -9.97 -2.23
N ASP A 171 -29.76 -10.50 -3.29
CA ASP A 171 -29.01 -11.76 -3.28
C ASP A 171 -27.57 -11.53 -2.80
N ILE A 172 -27.02 -12.53 -2.10
CA ILE A 172 -25.65 -12.48 -1.60
C ILE A 172 -24.73 -12.97 -2.73
N THR A 173 -23.91 -12.06 -3.24
CA THR A 173 -22.87 -12.35 -4.23
C THR A 173 -21.49 -12.25 -3.59
N THR A 174 -20.55 -13.08 -4.05
CA THR A 174 -19.16 -13.00 -3.62
C THR A 174 -18.39 -12.16 -4.63
N VAL A 175 -17.87 -11.02 -4.19
CA VAL A 175 -16.99 -10.16 -4.98
C VAL A 175 -15.56 -10.28 -4.48
N LYS A 176 -14.62 -10.37 -5.43
CA LYS A 176 -13.19 -10.28 -5.12
C LYS A 176 -12.80 -8.81 -5.12
N VAL A 177 -12.38 -8.32 -3.97
CA VAL A 177 -11.87 -6.96 -3.79
C VAL A 177 -10.36 -7.00 -3.85
N HIS A 178 -9.80 -6.30 -4.83
CA HIS A 178 -8.37 -6.07 -4.97
C HIS A 178 -7.90 -5.04 -3.95
N HIS A 179 -6.68 -5.21 -3.46
CA HIS A 179 -6.02 -4.28 -2.56
C HIS A 179 -4.59 -4.07 -3.04
N LEU A 180 -4.26 -2.80 -3.31
CA LEU A 180 -2.92 -2.40 -3.71
C LEU A 180 -1.87 -2.84 -2.70
N GLY A 181 -0.75 -3.32 -3.24
CA GLY A 181 0.49 -3.48 -2.50
C GLY A 181 1.04 -2.12 -2.04
N ALA A 182 1.95 -2.18 -1.08
CA ALA A 182 2.69 -1.04 -0.59
C ALA A 182 3.96 -0.82 -1.42
N CYS A 183 4.42 0.43 -1.50
CA CYS A 183 5.67 0.78 -2.15
C CYS A 183 6.44 1.78 -1.30
N LEU A 184 7.67 1.42 -0.96
CA LEU A 184 8.68 2.30 -0.39
C LEU A 184 9.57 2.81 -1.51
N PHE A 185 9.73 4.13 -1.58
CA PHE A 185 10.52 4.75 -2.63
C PHE A 185 11.20 6.03 -2.17
N ARG A 186 12.21 6.44 -2.93
CA ARG A 186 12.96 7.67 -2.72
C ARG A 186 12.66 8.68 -3.84
N HIS A 187 12.55 9.95 -3.47
CA HIS A 187 12.43 11.07 -4.40
C HIS A 187 13.13 12.30 -3.82
N GLY A 188 14.06 12.90 -4.56
CA GLY A 188 14.78 14.10 -4.09
C GLY A 188 15.50 13.91 -2.76
N GLY A 189 16.06 12.71 -2.51
CA GLY A 189 16.74 12.37 -1.26
C GLY A 189 15.81 12.09 -0.06
N THR A 190 14.49 12.18 -0.25
CA THR A 190 13.48 11.91 0.78
C THR A 190 12.81 10.56 0.54
N PHE A 191 12.43 9.89 1.63
CA PHE A 191 11.78 8.58 1.59
C PHE A 191 10.26 8.72 1.78
N TYR A 192 9.52 7.92 1.02
CA TYR A 192 8.06 7.92 1.00
C TYR A 192 7.51 6.51 1.04
N LEU A 193 6.41 6.34 1.76
CA LEU A 193 5.63 5.10 1.78
C LEU A 193 4.24 5.36 1.21
N SER A 194 3.92 4.63 0.15
CA SER A 194 2.59 4.54 -0.46
C SER A 194 1.95 3.22 -0.04
N SER A 195 0.80 3.24 0.64
CA SER A 195 0.16 2.00 1.12
C SER A 195 -1.34 2.22 1.43
N LEU A 196 -2.02 1.14 1.81
CA LEU A 196 -3.39 1.15 2.30
C LEU A 196 -3.41 1.00 3.83
N ASP A 197 -4.27 1.77 4.49
CA ASP A 197 -4.47 1.63 5.93
C ASP A 197 -5.40 0.44 6.23
N HIS A 198 -4.80 -0.72 6.49
CA HIS A 198 -5.51 -1.96 6.84
C HIS A 198 -6.39 -1.85 8.10
N ALA A 199 -6.13 -0.89 8.99
CA ALA A 199 -6.95 -0.66 10.19
C ALA A 199 -8.19 0.20 9.91
N SER A 200 -8.22 0.90 8.77
CA SER A 200 -9.32 1.78 8.39
C SER A 200 -10.47 1.01 7.72
N ARG A 201 -11.71 1.50 7.89
CA ARG A 201 -12.84 0.98 7.12
C ARG A 201 -12.67 1.37 5.66
N GLY A 202 -12.66 0.38 4.78
CA GLY A 202 -12.49 0.59 3.34
C GLY A 202 -11.03 0.71 2.89
N ARG A 203 -10.06 0.44 3.78
CA ARG A 203 -8.62 0.44 3.48
C ARG A 203 -8.17 1.70 2.74
N GLN A 204 -8.34 2.85 3.39
CA GLN A 204 -8.02 4.15 2.82
C GLN A 204 -6.54 4.21 2.42
N TYR A 205 -6.29 4.70 1.20
CA TYR A 205 -4.96 4.94 0.70
C TYR A 205 -4.28 6.09 1.45
N PHE A 206 -2.98 5.93 1.70
CA PHE A 206 -2.12 7.00 2.17
C PHE A 206 -0.78 7.02 1.44
N LEU A 207 -0.23 8.22 1.30
CA LEU A 207 1.15 8.49 0.93
C LEU A 207 1.76 9.31 2.06
N VAL A 208 2.87 8.86 2.64
CA VAL A 208 3.52 9.55 3.76
C VAL A 208 4.99 9.76 3.51
N GLN A 209 5.51 10.86 4.04
CA GLN A 209 6.94 11.14 4.09
C GLN A 209 7.53 10.59 5.40
N LEU A 210 8.60 9.80 5.28
CA LEU A 210 9.33 9.25 6.42
C LEU A 210 10.31 10.28 6.99
N ARG A 211 10.65 10.13 8.28
CA ARG A 211 11.68 10.93 8.95
C ARG A 211 13.10 10.49 8.62
N ALA A 212 13.29 9.21 8.39
CA ALA A 212 14.57 8.58 8.13
C ALA A 212 14.45 7.65 6.91
N GLY A 213 15.60 7.18 6.42
CA GLY A 213 15.63 6.11 5.43
C GLY A 213 15.08 4.81 6.01
N ALA A 214 14.52 3.98 5.14
CA ALA A 214 14.13 2.61 5.42
C ALA A 214 14.57 1.74 4.24
N ASP A 215 14.88 0.48 4.51
CA ASP A 215 15.32 -0.48 3.50
C ASP A 215 14.18 -1.43 3.08
N SER A 216 13.08 -1.46 3.82
CA SER A 216 11.90 -2.26 3.49
C SER A 216 10.59 -1.56 3.84
N VAL A 217 9.50 -1.99 3.19
CA VAL A 217 8.13 -1.55 3.50
C VAL A 217 7.78 -1.84 4.96
N GLU A 218 8.18 -2.99 5.50
CA GLU A 218 7.95 -3.36 6.89
C GLU A 218 8.64 -2.39 7.86
N GLU A 219 9.92 -2.08 7.59
CA GLU A 219 10.66 -1.10 8.37
C GLU A 219 10.00 0.28 8.29
N ALA A 220 9.59 0.70 7.10
CA ALA A 220 8.89 1.96 6.88
C ALA A 220 7.58 2.03 7.69
N LEU A 221 6.77 0.97 7.68
CA LEU A 221 5.52 0.87 8.46
C LEU A 221 5.78 0.97 9.96
N LYS A 222 6.85 0.32 10.44
CA LYS A 222 7.28 0.41 11.83
C LYS A 222 7.74 1.82 12.20
N GLN A 223 8.55 2.46 11.37
CA GLN A 223 9.02 3.83 11.60
C GLN A 223 7.85 4.81 11.69
N ILE A 224 6.90 4.76 10.76
CA ILE A 224 5.77 5.70 10.78
C ILE A 224 4.85 5.49 11.97
N SER A 225 4.85 4.32 12.62
CA SER A 225 4.04 4.07 13.81
C SER A 225 4.42 4.95 15.00
N GLY A 226 5.69 5.38 15.08
CA GLY A 226 6.25 6.08 16.24
C GLY A 226 6.34 5.22 17.52
N LEU A 227 6.10 3.91 17.41
CA LEU A 227 6.16 2.98 18.53
C LEU A 227 7.59 2.46 18.75
N THR A 228 7.91 2.11 20.00
CA THR A 228 9.12 1.32 20.27
C THR A 228 8.98 -0.09 19.68
N LYS A 229 10.06 -0.86 19.62
CA LYS A 229 9.99 -2.25 19.14
C LYS A 229 8.98 -3.07 19.94
N GLU A 230 9.04 -2.98 21.27
CA GLU A 230 8.17 -3.73 22.18
C GLU A 230 6.70 -3.35 21.99
N ASP A 231 6.43 -2.06 21.79
CA ASP A 231 5.07 -1.55 21.54
C ASP A 231 4.56 -1.91 20.16
N TYR A 232 5.42 -1.93 19.14
CA TYR A 232 5.06 -2.40 17.82
C TYR A 232 4.68 -3.89 17.85
N ASP A 233 5.48 -4.73 18.51
CA ASP A 233 5.18 -6.15 18.65
C ASP A 233 3.85 -6.36 19.42
N ALA A 234 3.56 -5.53 20.42
CA ALA A 234 2.29 -5.54 21.16
C ALA A 234 1.10 -5.08 20.28
N TYR A 235 1.32 -4.12 19.38
CA TYR A 235 0.34 -3.71 18.38
C TYR A 235 0.02 -4.86 17.42
N GLU A 236 1.03 -5.59 16.93
CA GLU A 236 0.81 -6.73 16.04
C GLU A 236 0.04 -7.87 16.72
N ARG A 237 0.25 -8.08 18.04
CA ARG A 237 -0.55 -9.02 18.84
C ARG A 237 -1.97 -8.52 19.17
N GLY A 238 -2.31 -7.28 18.80
CA GLY A 238 -3.61 -6.66 19.05
C GLY A 238 -3.81 -6.14 20.48
N GLU A 239 -2.75 -6.05 21.28
CA GLU A 239 -2.76 -5.51 22.64
C GLU A 239 -2.85 -3.97 22.62
N ILE A 240 -2.17 -3.35 21.66
CA ILE A 240 -2.29 -1.92 21.36
C ILE A 240 -3.32 -1.75 20.24
N LYS A 241 -4.29 -0.86 20.46
CA LYS A 241 -5.33 -0.55 19.46
C LYS A 241 -4.92 0.67 18.65
N ARG A 242 -5.38 0.75 17.40
CA ARG A 242 -5.13 1.90 16.52
C ARG A 242 -6.44 2.41 15.90
N GLN A 243 -6.52 3.72 15.69
CA GLN A 243 -7.55 4.36 14.86
C GLN A 243 -6.97 5.61 14.20
N GLY A 244 -6.89 5.62 12.87
CA GLY A 244 -6.23 6.70 12.12
C GLY A 244 -4.74 6.82 12.50
N GLU A 245 -4.31 8.03 12.84
CA GLU A 245 -2.97 8.31 13.34
C GLU A 245 -2.75 7.97 14.83
N TYR A 246 -3.79 7.58 15.57
CA TYR A 246 -3.69 7.36 17.02
C TYR A 246 -3.48 5.89 17.37
N PHE A 247 -2.55 5.66 18.29
CA PHE A 247 -2.34 4.39 18.98
C PHE A 247 -2.75 4.50 20.44
N PHE A 248 -3.33 3.43 20.97
CA PHE A 248 -3.94 3.36 22.29
C PHE A 248 -3.34 2.19 23.07
N LYS A 249 -2.32 2.49 23.88
CA LYS A 249 -1.62 1.51 24.70
C LYS A 249 -2.28 1.37 26.07
N PRO A 250 -2.78 0.19 26.48
CA PRO A 250 -3.40 0.01 27.78
C PRO A 250 -2.39 0.29 28.91
N ILE A 251 -2.88 0.90 29.99
CA ILE A 251 -2.10 1.16 31.21
C ILE A 251 -2.67 0.27 32.33
N GLU A 252 -1.77 -0.35 33.09
CA GLU A 252 -2.16 -1.14 34.25
C GLU A 252 -2.79 -0.27 35.34
N THR A 253 -3.74 -0.83 36.09
CA THR A 253 -4.46 -0.06 37.13
C THR A 253 -3.54 0.45 38.23
N GLY A 254 -2.49 -0.30 38.58
CA GLY A 254 -1.47 0.11 39.54
C GLY A 254 -0.69 1.33 39.03
N GLU A 255 -0.12 1.23 37.82
CA GLU A 255 0.59 2.33 37.16
C GLU A 255 -0.28 3.59 37.07
N PHE A 256 -1.54 3.47 36.64
CA PHE A 256 -2.46 4.60 36.53
C PHE A 256 -2.70 5.31 37.88
N ARG A 257 -2.84 4.56 38.98
CA ARG A 257 -3.03 5.15 40.32
C ARG A 257 -1.77 5.86 40.81
N GLU A 258 -0.60 5.27 40.59
CA GLU A 258 0.67 5.91 40.92
C GLU A 258 0.86 7.21 40.12
N LEU A 259 0.49 7.20 38.84
CA LEU A 259 0.54 8.38 37.98
C LEU A 259 -0.33 9.52 38.51
N LEU A 260 -1.57 9.25 38.91
CA LEU A 260 -2.44 10.27 39.50
C LEU A 260 -1.83 10.85 40.79
N LYS A 261 -1.28 9.98 41.65
CA LYS A 261 -0.63 10.40 42.90
C LYS A 261 0.59 11.28 42.66
N ARG A 262 1.44 10.92 41.69
CA ARG A 262 2.65 11.70 41.33
C ARG A 262 2.32 13.08 40.78
N ASN A 263 1.19 13.22 40.09
CA ASN A 263 0.71 14.52 39.62
C ASN A 263 -0.09 15.31 40.69
N GLY A 264 -0.22 14.80 41.92
CA GLY A 264 -0.88 15.49 43.04
C GLY A 264 -2.41 15.46 43.01
N TYR A 265 -3.03 14.64 42.16
CA TYR A 265 -4.48 14.57 42.03
C TYR A 265 -5.08 13.56 43.01
N LYS A 266 -6.23 13.91 43.60
CA LYS A 266 -6.91 13.03 44.58
C LYS A 266 -7.86 12.05 43.93
N SER A 267 -8.41 12.41 42.76
CA SER A 267 -9.32 11.53 42.03
C SER A 267 -9.31 11.80 40.53
N VAL A 268 -9.73 10.79 39.76
CA VAL A 268 -9.98 10.92 38.31
C VAL A 268 -11.00 12.03 38.01
N GLY A 269 -11.98 12.24 38.89
CA GLY A 269 -13.05 13.21 38.67
C GLY A 269 -12.56 14.65 38.53
N GLU A 270 -11.41 14.97 39.14
CA GLU A 270 -10.78 16.30 39.06
C GLU A 270 -10.19 16.59 37.66
N LEU A 271 -9.92 15.53 36.88
CA LEU A 271 -9.26 15.61 35.57
C LEU A 271 -10.15 15.21 34.40
N LEU A 272 -11.27 14.56 34.69
CA LEU A 272 -12.05 13.85 33.68
C LEU A 272 -12.77 14.84 32.77
N GLU A 273 -12.33 14.89 31.52
CA GLU A 273 -13.06 15.51 30.44
C GLU A 273 -13.85 14.47 29.66
N LYS A 274 -14.99 14.87 29.09
CA LYS A 274 -15.88 13.98 28.33
C LYS A 274 -16.06 14.47 26.91
N ARG A 275 -16.15 13.54 25.96
CA ARG A 275 -16.41 13.80 24.53
C ARG A 275 -15.39 14.76 23.91
N VAL A 276 -14.13 14.55 24.25
CA VAL A 276 -13.00 15.40 23.84
C VAL A 276 -12.56 15.06 22.42
N ASN A 277 -12.33 16.09 21.61
CA ASN A 277 -11.64 15.96 20.34
C ASN A 277 -10.14 15.84 20.58
N LEU A 278 -9.55 14.70 20.19
CA LEU A 278 -8.14 14.41 20.38
C LEU A 278 -7.24 15.35 19.57
N GLY A 279 -7.65 15.75 18.36
CA GLY A 279 -6.87 16.68 17.54
C GLY A 279 -6.68 18.04 18.23
N GLU A 280 -7.72 18.54 18.91
CA GLU A 280 -7.67 19.81 19.63
C GLU A 280 -6.75 19.75 20.87
N ARG A 281 -6.65 18.58 21.52
CA ARG A 281 -5.91 18.43 22.77
C ARG A 281 -4.48 17.92 22.61
N ILE A 282 -4.23 17.04 21.65
CA ILE A 282 -2.97 16.31 21.52
C ILE A 282 -2.07 16.94 20.43
N ASN A 283 -2.64 17.51 19.37
CA ASN A 283 -1.85 18.12 18.29
C ASN A 283 -1.41 19.57 18.56
N ASN A 284 -1.27 19.96 19.83
CA ASN A 284 -0.87 21.33 20.25
C ASN A 284 -1.71 22.44 19.58
N GLY A 285 -3.01 22.21 19.37
CA GLY A 285 -3.91 23.18 18.75
C GLY A 285 -3.71 23.37 17.23
N ARG A 286 -2.91 22.53 16.56
CA ARG A 286 -2.88 22.53 15.09
C ARG A 286 -4.28 22.11 14.59
N PRO A 287 -4.91 22.89 13.69
CA PRO A 287 -6.18 22.53 13.11
C PRO A 287 -6.01 21.28 12.24
N THR A 288 -6.28 20.12 12.82
CA THR A 288 -6.37 18.87 12.09
C THR A 288 -7.82 18.65 11.70
N ARG A 289 -8.08 18.18 10.48
CA ARG A 289 -9.40 17.63 10.10
C ARG A 289 -9.77 16.35 10.88
N ASN A 290 -8.95 15.95 11.84
CA ASN A 290 -9.06 14.70 12.61
C ASN A 290 -10.05 14.86 13.76
N GLU A 291 -11.32 14.53 13.48
CA GLU A 291 -12.43 14.60 14.43
C GLU A 291 -12.48 13.38 15.37
N HIS A 292 -11.33 12.87 15.81
CA HIS A 292 -11.26 11.72 16.70
C HIS A 292 -11.80 12.13 18.08
N ARG A 293 -13.01 11.69 18.43
CA ARG A 293 -13.68 12.04 19.69
C ARG A 293 -13.60 10.90 20.69
N ALA A 294 -12.87 11.12 21.79
CA ALA A 294 -12.79 10.20 22.91
C ALA A 294 -13.93 10.45 23.92
N ARG A 295 -14.53 9.37 24.43
CA ARG A 295 -15.62 9.46 25.42
C ARG A 295 -15.16 10.04 26.74
N ASP A 296 -14.10 9.49 27.30
CA ASP A 296 -13.48 9.88 28.57
C ASP A 296 -12.01 10.19 28.28
N PHE A 297 -11.53 11.33 28.76
CA PHE A 297 -10.19 11.85 28.51
C PHE A 297 -9.59 12.46 29.77
N ILE A 298 -8.29 12.29 29.95
CA ILE A 298 -7.47 12.94 30.96
C ILE A 298 -6.18 13.39 30.27
N HIS A 299 -5.72 14.60 30.57
CA HIS A 299 -4.40 15.07 30.17
C HIS A 299 -3.62 15.50 31.40
N THR A 300 -2.40 14.98 31.57
CA THR A 300 -1.49 15.47 32.60
C THR A 300 -0.15 15.81 32.00
N LEU A 301 0.57 16.75 32.62
CA LEU A 301 1.90 17.17 32.16
C LEU A 301 2.92 16.03 32.16
N LEU A 302 2.80 15.07 33.10
CA LEU A 302 3.76 13.97 33.23
C LEU A 302 3.41 12.75 32.38
N THR A 303 2.13 12.54 32.06
CA THR A 303 1.66 11.29 31.40
C THR A 303 1.20 11.49 29.97
N GLY A 304 1.03 12.74 29.54
CA GLY A 304 0.34 13.07 28.30
C GLY A 304 -1.15 12.68 28.37
N ALA A 305 -1.71 12.41 27.20
CA ALA A 305 -3.12 12.12 27.00
C ALA A 305 -3.48 10.65 27.31
N LEU A 306 -4.52 10.48 28.13
CA LEU A 306 -5.10 9.21 28.50
C LEU A 306 -6.58 9.17 28.11
N VAL A 307 -7.04 8.04 27.57
CA VAL A 307 -8.43 7.85 27.15
C VAL A 307 -9.00 6.52 27.61
N ARG A 308 -10.33 6.44 27.73
CA ARG A 308 -11.05 5.17 27.89
C ARG A 308 -12.44 5.22 27.26
N GLY A 309 -13.14 4.09 27.27
CA GLY A 309 -14.48 3.97 26.75
C GLY A 309 -14.49 3.73 25.24
N THR A 310 -14.77 4.77 24.46
CA THR A 310 -14.88 4.68 23.00
C THR A 310 -14.22 5.86 22.32
N VAL A 311 -13.61 5.62 21.16
CA VAL A 311 -13.13 6.67 20.25
C VAL A 311 -13.95 6.60 18.96
N ARG A 312 -14.44 7.75 18.51
CA ARG A 312 -15.31 7.88 17.33
C ARG A 312 -14.64 8.77 16.30
N HIS A 313 -14.76 8.40 15.04
CA HIS A 313 -14.31 9.20 13.89
C HIS A 313 -15.34 9.03 12.76
N PRO A 314 -15.60 10.05 11.93
CA PRO A 314 -16.53 9.93 10.79
C PRO A 314 -16.09 8.87 9.76
N GLU A 315 -14.78 8.75 9.53
CA GLU A 315 -14.22 7.87 8.48
C GLU A 315 -13.86 6.47 8.98
N HIS A 316 -13.94 6.21 10.29
CA HIS A 316 -13.55 4.94 10.87
C HIS A 316 -14.68 4.32 11.70
N GLY A 317 -14.62 3.00 11.89
CA GLY A 317 -15.51 2.34 12.85
C GLY A 317 -15.26 2.83 14.27
N MET A 318 -16.30 2.89 15.10
CA MET A 318 -16.14 3.23 16.52
C MET A 318 -15.20 2.23 17.20
N LEU A 319 -14.07 2.72 17.73
CA LEU A 319 -13.13 1.92 18.48
C LEU A 319 -13.60 1.77 19.94
N ARG A 320 -13.65 0.52 20.44
CA ARG A 320 -14.02 0.22 21.83
C ARG A 320 -12.77 -0.08 22.65
N LEU A 321 -12.47 0.80 23.62
CA LEU A 321 -11.36 0.68 24.56
C LEU A 321 -11.79 0.04 25.89
N GLY A 322 -13.08 0.12 26.23
CA GLY A 322 -13.61 -0.48 27.46
C GLY A 322 -13.35 0.37 28.71
N LYS A 323 -13.19 -0.28 29.86
CA LYS A 323 -13.03 0.42 31.17
C LYS A 323 -11.58 0.76 31.52
N VAL A 324 -10.61 0.19 30.79
CA VAL A 324 -9.17 0.38 30.99
C VAL A 324 -8.72 1.71 30.39
N TRP A 325 -7.82 2.41 31.08
CA TRP A 325 -7.19 3.63 30.58
C TRP A 325 -6.08 3.29 29.60
N HIS A 326 -6.00 4.04 28.50
CA HIS A 326 -4.99 3.86 27.46
C HIS A 326 -4.21 5.15 27.30
N ARG A 327 -2.87 5.05 27.22
CA ARG A 327 -2.01 6.14 26.76
C ARG A 327 -2.22 6.34 25.26
N VAL A 328 -2.38 7.58 24.86
CA VAL A 328 -2.50 7.96 23.45
C VAL A 328 -1.13 8.37 22.93
N SER A 329 -0.70 7.75 21.83
CA SER A 329 0.43 8.19 21.02
C SER A 329 -0.01 8.48 19.59
N LEU A 330 0.71 9.37 18.92
CA LEU A 330 0.53 9.69 17.51
C LEU A 330 1.57 8.94 16.68
N ASN A 331 1.21 8.68 15.43
CA ASN A 331 2.16 8.26 14.42
C ASN A 331 3.26 9.33 14.20
N ASP A 332 4.39 8.93 13.64
CA ASP A 332 5.58 9.79 13.53
C ASP A 332 5.86 10.28 12.11
N VAL A 333 4.80 10.45 11.32
CA VAL A 333 4.88 10.90 9.92
C VAL A 333 5.26 12.39 9.84
N VAL A 334 6.08 12.76 8.85
CA VAL A 334 6.44 14.18 8.61
C VAL A 334 5.31 14.89 7.90
N ASN A 335 4.84 14.30 6.81
CA ASN A 335 3.76 14.78 5.97
C ASN A 335 2.93 13.57 5.51
N SER A 336 1.66 13.81 5.21
CA SER A 336 0.73 12.80 4.72
C SER A 336 -0.15 13.38 3.63
N TRP A 337 -0.41 12.59 2.60
CA TRP A 337 -1.28 12.91 1.48
C TRP A 337 -2.24 11.75 1.22
N SER A 338 -3.44 12.09 0.77
CA SER A 338 -4.43 11.13 0.30
C SER A 338 -4.60 11.28 -1.21
N ALA A 339 -5.12 10.23 -1.86
CA ALA A 339 -5.53 10.34 -3.25
C ALA A 339 -6.74 11.28 -3.38
N GLY A 340 -6.80 12.04 -4.47
CA GLY A 340 -7.88 13.02 -4.72
C GLY A 340 -9.23 12.39 -5.12
N GLY A 341 -9.29 11.06 -5.21
CA GLY A 341 -10.45 10.30 -5.68
C GLY A 341 -10.46 8.87 -5.15
N ARG A 342 -11.26 8.00 -5.78
CA ARG A 342 -11.20 6.56 -5.45
C ARG A 342 -9.88 5.99 -5.97
N VAL A 343 -9.26 5.15 -5.16
CA VAL A 343 -8.08 4.34 -5.50
C VAL A 343 -8.56 2.94 -5.91
N ASP A 344 -7.85 2.31 -6.86
CA ASP A 344 -8.19 0.98 -7.39
C ASP A 344 -8.50 -0.04 -6.28
#